data_AF-A0A382UGW5-F1
#
_entry.id   AF-A0A382UGW5-F1
#
_cell.length_a   1.000
_cell.length_b   1.000
_cell.length_c   1.000
_cell.angle_alpha   90.00
_cell.angle_beta   90.00
_cell.angle_gamma   90.00
#
_symmetry.space_group_name_H-M   'P 1'
#
loop_
_entity.id
_entity.type
_entity.pdbx_description
1 polymer ?
#
loop_
_entity_poly.entity_id
_entity_poly.type
_entity_poly.pdbx_seq_one_letter_code
_entity_poly.pdbx_strand_id
1 'polypeptide(L)'
;MTFSFTEKKRIRKDFGKQKPALDVPNLLTLQVESYDKFLQNDIDPDKRKNIGLQAAFKNLFPIESFSKNARLEFISYRLEEPEFNVRECQLRGLSYAAPL
;
A
#
# COMPACT_ATOMS: atom_id res chain seq x y z
N MET A 1 -11.47 -33.21 -11.27
CA MET A 1 -10.38 -32.21 -11.36
C MET A 1 -10.64 -31.38 -12.61
N THR A 2 -11.24 -30.21 -12.44
CA THR A 2 -11.54 -29.31 -13.55
C THR A 2 -10.27 -28.51 -13.82
N PHE A 3 -9.49 -28.93 -14.82
CA PHE A 3 -8.26 -28.25 -15.20
C PHE A 3 -8.56 -26.88 -15.83
N SER A 4 -7.73 -25.89 -15.53
CA SER A 4 -7.73 -24.61 -16.23
C SER A 4 -7.32 -24.79 -17.70
N PHE A 5 -7.60 -23.80 -18.54
CA PHE A 5 -7.26 -23.88 -19.97
C PHE A 5 -5.76 -24.11 -20.21
N THR A 6 -4.89 -23.50 -19.41
CA THR A 6 -3.44 -23.63 -19.52
C THR A 6 -2.93 -24.96 -18.94
N GLU A 7 -3.53 -25.46 -17.86
CA GLU A 7 -3.18 -26.76 -17.27
C GLU A 7 -3.48 -27.93 -18.22
N LYS A 8 -4.57 -27.86 -18.99
CA LYS A 8 -4.92 -28.88 -20.00
C LYS A 8 -3.83 -29.05 -21.06
N LYS A 9 -3.05 -28.02 -21.37
CA LYS A 9 -1.98 -28.09 -22.38
C LYS A 9 -0.78 -28.92 -21.92
N ARG A 10 -0.49 -28.98 -20.62
CA ARG A 10 0.62 -29.77 -20.06
C ARG A 10 0.35 -30.17 -18.62
N ILE A 11 -0.11 -31.40 -18.44
CA ILE A 11 -0.42 -31.96 -17.13
C ILE A 11 0.87 -32.34 -16.39
N ARG A 12 1.07 -31.80 -15.18
CA ARG A 12 2.15 -32.20 -14.28
C ARG A 12 1.63 -33.25 -13.30
N LYS A 13 2.19 -34.46 -13.35
CA LYS A 13 1.84 -35.53 -12.40
C LYS A 13 2.45 -35.22 -11.02
N ASP A 14 1.62 -35.15 -9.99
CA ASP A 14 2.01 -35.03 -8.60
C ASP A 14 1.99 -36.42 -7.92
N PHE A 15 2.95 -36.70 -7.05
CA PHE A 15 3.08 -37.95 -6.28
C PHE A 15 2.84 -37.72 -4.77
N GLY A 16 2.57 -36.49 -4.35
CA GLY A 16 2.23 -36.14 -2.96
C GLY A 16 1.03 -36.92 -2.46
N LYS A 17 1.20 -37.60 -1.31
CA LYS A 17 0.14 -38.40 -0.69
C LYS A 17 -0.78 -37.56 0.20
N GLN A 18 -0.24 -36.49 0.77
CA GLN A 18 -0.98 -35.55 1.62
C GLN A 18 -1.53 -34.43 0.76
N LYS A 19 -2.80 -34.10 0.96
CA LYS A 19 -3.40 -32.90 0.37
C LYS A 19 -3.01 -31.69 1.22
N PRO A 20 -2.66 -30.55 0.60
CA PRO A 20 -2.44 -29.33 1.36
C PRO A 20 -3.70 -28.98 2.16
N ALA A 21 -3.51 -28.70 3.45
CA ALA A 21 -4.61 -28.32 4.35
C ALA A 21 -5.07 -26.87 4.12
N LEU A 22 -4.18 -26.04 3.56
CA LEU A 22 -4.41 -24.65 3.22
C LEU A 22 -3.79 -24.37 1.87
N ASP A 23 -4.44 -23.50 1.10
CA ASP A 23 -3.90 -23.00 -0.15
C ASP A 23 -2.70 -22.08 0.10
N VAL A 24 -1.82 -22.01 -0.89
CA VAL A 24 -0.67 -21.10 -0.85
C VAL A 24 -1.19 -19.66 -0.86
N PRO A 25 -0.84 -18.83 0.15
CA PRO A 25 -1.28 -17.45 0.18
C PRO A 25 -0.58 -16.66 -0.92
N ASN A 26 -1.11 -15.47 -1.24
CA ASN A 26 -0.39 -14.55 -2.11
C ASN A 26 0.95 -14.18 -1.45
N LEU A 27 2.05 -14.47 -2.15
CA LEU A 27 3.41 -14.34 -1.63
C LEU A 27 3.85 -12.86 -1.52
N LEU A 28 3.13 -11.94 -2.17
CA LEU A 28 3.44 -10.52 -2.17
C LEU A 28 2.58 -9.72 -1.17
N THR A 29 1.64 -10.39 -0.49
CA THR A 29 0.68 -9.75 0.43
C THR A 29 1.35 -8.87 1.47
N LEU A 30 2.47 -9.33 2.05
CA LEU A 30 3.16 -8.56 3.10
C LEU A 30 3.61 -7.16 2.59
N GLN A 31 4.18 -7.11 1.40
CA GLN A 31 4.71 -5.86 0.85
C GLN A 31 3.57 -4.90 0.47
N VAL A 32 2.56 -5.42 -0.22
CA VAL A 32 1.40 -4.64 -0.68
C VAL A 32 0.61 -4.13 0.52
N GLU A 33 0.18 -5.02 1.42
CA GLU A 33 -0.63 -4.63 2.58
C GLU A 33 0.10 -3.69 3.54
N SER A 34 1.42 -3.88 3.72
CA SER A 34 2.18 -3.00 4.63
C SER A 34 2.24 -1.58 4.10
N TYR A 35 2.40 -1.41 2.78
CA TYR A 35 2.46 -0.10 2.17
C TYR A 35 1.06 0.55 2.09
N ASP A 36 0.02 -0.23 1.80
CA ASP A 36 -1.37 0.25 1.84
C ASP A 36 -1.77 0.74 3.23
N LYS A 37 -1.36 0.02 4.29
CA LYS A 37 -1.56 0.42 5.68
C LYS A 37 -0.79 1.70 6.04
N PHE A 38 0.37 1.92 5.44
CA PHE A 38 1.15 3.15 5.64
C PHE A 38 0.47 4.36 5.00
N LEU A 39 -0.03 4.22 3.77
CA LEU A 39 -0.63 5.30 2.99
C LEU A 39 -2.10 5.59 3.37
N GLN A 40 -2.91 4.56 3.62
CA GLN A 40 -4.37 4.66 3.83
C GLN A 40 -5.08 5.48 2.74
N ASN A 41 -4.66 5.34 1.48
CA ASN A 41 -5.09 6.21 0.39
C ASN A 41 -6.61 6.12 0.12
N ASP A 42 -7.15 4.89 0.10
CA ASP A 42 -8.56 4.62 -0.21
C ASP A 42 -9.50 4.76 1.00
N ILE A 43 -9.00 5.27 2.12
CA ILE A 43 -9.77 5.46 3.35
C ILE A 43 -10.09 6.95 3.51
N ASP A 44 -11.38 7.24 3.70
CA ASP A 44 -11.89 8.56 4.07
C ASP A 44 -11.07 9.15 5.23
N PRO A 45 -10.55 10.39 5.12
CA PRO A 45 -9.72 11.02 6.16
C PRO A 45 -10.23 10.85 7.59
N ASP A 46 -11.54 10.92 7.80
CA ASP A 46 -12.17 10.84 9.13
C ASP A 46 -12.15 9.41 9.70
N LYS A 47 -12.06 8.40 8.84
CA LYS A 47 -12.05 6.97 9.21
C LYS A 47 -10.65 6.37 9.26
N ARG A 48 -9.61 7.15 8.94
CA ARG A 48 -8.21 6.67 8.96
C ARG A 48 -7.79 6.28 10.37
N LYS A 49 -7.17 5.10 10.47
CA LYS A 49 -6.58 4.61 11.72
C LYS A 49 -5.33 5.40 12.05
N ASN A 50 -4.98 5.47 13.33
CA ASN A 50 -3.77 6.15 13.79
C ASN A 50 -2.50 5.30 13.52
N ILE A 51 -2.18 5.08 12.24
CA ILE A 51 -1.03 4.32 11.74
C ILE A 51 -0.43 5.04 10.52
N GLY A 52 0.81 4.71 10.15
CA GLY A 52 1.45 5.24 8.94
C GLY A 52 1.56 6.77 8.94
N LEU A 53 1.22 7.39 7.81
CA LEU A 53 1.23 8.86 7.66
C LEU A 53 0.33 9.56 8.67
N GLN A 54 -0.87 9.02 8.92
CA GLN A 54 -1.81 9.60 9.87
C GLN A 54 -1.23 9.64 11.29
N ALA A 55 -0.52 8.58 11.71
CA ALA A 55 0.17 8.56 13.00
C ALA A 55 1.32 9.55 13.06
N ALA A 56 2.10 9.67 11.98
CA ALA A 56 3.20 10.63 11.92
C ALA A 56 2.70 12.07 12.08
N PHE A 57 1.63 12.44 11.36
CA PHE A 57 1.04 13.78 11.49
C PHE A 57 0.42 14.01 12.87
N LYS A 58 -0.37 13.07 13.39
CA LYS A 58 -0.98 13.21 14.73
C LYS A 58 0.04 13.25 15.87
N ASN A 59 1.22 12.67 15.69
CA ASN A 59 2.28 12.71 16.69
C ASN A 59 3.02 14.05 16.70
N LEU A 60 3.18 14.69 15.54
CA LEU A 60 3.89 15.97 15.43
C LEU A 60 2.97 17.17 15.70
N PHE A 61 1.71 17.09 15.28
CA PHE A 61 0.74 18.18 15.40
C PHE A 61 -0.13 18.02 16.66
N PRO A 62 -0.54 19.13 17.30
CA PRO A 62 -0.33 20.52 16.89
C PRO A 62 1.08 21.05 17.18
N ILE A 63 1.56 21.98 16.36
CA ILE A 63 2.81 22.71 16.61
C ILE A 63 2.46 24.11 17.11
N GLU A 64 2.95 24.49 18.28
CA GLU A 64 2.71 25.80 18.88
C GLU A 64 3.96 26.69 18.80
N SER A 65 3.77 27.98 18.51
CA SER A 65 4.84 28.97 18.59
C SER A 65 5.29 29.17 20.03
N PHE A 66 6.58 29.43 20.25
CA PHE A 66 7.14 29.74 21.58
C PHE A 66 6.41 30.91 22.27
N SER A 67 5.95 31.90 21.50
CA SER A 67 5.18 33.05 22.00
C SER A 67 3.69 32.76 22.21
N LYS A 68 3.22 31.53 21.94
CA LYS A 68 1.81 31.09 22.07
C LYS A 68 0.78 31.90 21.29
N ASN A 69 1.21 32.72 20.34
CA ASN A 69 0.34 33.54 19.49
C ASN A 69 -0.10 32.84 18.20
N ALA A 70 0.45 31.65 17.90
CA ALA A 70 0.13 30.87 16.72
C ALA A 70 0.20 29.37 17.03
N ARG A 71 -0.74 28.62 16.43
CA ARG A 71 -0.82 27.15 16.51
C ARG A 71 -1.12 26.63 15.11
N LEU A 72 -0.33 25.65 14.66
CA LEU A 72 -0.55 24.94 13.42
C LEU A 72 -1.24 23.61 13.73
N GLU A 73 -2.33 23.33 13.05
CA GLU A 73 -3.12 22.12 13.22
C GLU A 73 -3.11 21.29 11.94
N PHE A 74 -3.09 19.97 12.12
CA PHE A 74 -3.25 19.03 11.02
C PHE A 74 -4.73 18.67 10.88
N ILE A 75 -5.28 18.85 9.68
CA ILE A 75 -6.66 18.50 9.35
C ILE A 75 -6.70 17.14 8.65
N SER A 76 -6.08 17.04 7.47
CA SER A 76 -6.02 15.83 6.65
C SER A 76 -4.89 15.90 5.63
N TYR A 77 -4.61 14.78 4.95
CA TYR A 77 -3.71 14.70 3.80
C TYR A 77 -4.37 13.97 2.63
N ARG A 78 -3.89 14.20 1.41
CA ARG A 78 -4.31 13.46 0.21
C ARG A 78 -3.08 13.10 -0.62
N LEU A 79 -3.09 11.93 -1.24
CA LEU A 79 -2.05 11.59 -2.21
C LEU A 79 -2.61 11.90 -3.60
N GLU A 80 -1.90 12.73 -4.35
CA GLU A 80 -2.27 13.02 -5.74
C GLU A 80 -1.76 11.92 -6.68
N GLU A 81 -2.24 11.92 -7.92
CA GLU A 81 -1.75 10.94 -8.89
C GLU A 81 -0.30 11.25 -9.26
N PRO A 82 0.55 10.22 -9.43
CA PRO A 82 1.90 10.41 -9.98
C PRO A 82 1.85 11.07 -11.35
N GLU A 83 2.76 12.02 -11.58
CA GLU A 83 2.85 12.75 -12.86
C GLU A 83 3.13 11.82 -14.06
N PHE A 84 3.88 10.75 -13.81
CA PHE A 84 4.27 9.75 -14.82
C PHE A 84 3.97 8.35 -14.33
N ASN A 85 3.63 7.45 -15.26
CA ASN A 85 3.50 6.03 -14.95
C ASN A 85 4.87 5.36 -14.73
N VAL A 86 4.86 4.14 -14.21
CA VAL A 86 6.08 3.36 -13.88
C VAL A 86 7.03 3.23 -15.07
N ARG A 87 6.51 3.00 -16.29
CA ARG A 87 7.34 2.79 -17.48
C ARG A 87 8.03 4.08 -17.92
N GLU A 88 7.32 5.21 -17.85
CA GLU A 88 7.89 6.52 -18.15
C GLU A 88 8.97 6.92 -17.16
N CYS A 89 8.74 6.68 -15.85
CA CYS A 89 9.76 6.89 -14.82
C CYS A 89 11.03 6.08 -15.11
N GLN A 90 10.89 4.79 -15.47
CA GLN A 90 12.02 3.94 -15.82
C GLN A 90 12.80 4.45 -17.03
N LEU A 91 12.12 4.88 -18.10
CA LEU A 91 12.76 5.41 -19.31
C LEU A 91 13.49 6.73 -19.07
N ARG A 92 12.94 7.58 -18.19
CA ARG A 92 13.47 8.91 -17.88
C ARG A 92 14.48 8.90 -16.73
N GLY A 93 14.65 7.77 -16.03
CA GLY A 93 15.50 7.68 -14.84
C GLY A 93 14.95 8.46 -13.63
N LEU A 94 13.63 8.59 -13.54
CA LEU A 94 12.92 9.29 -12.46
C LEU A 94 12.41 8.30 -11.40
N SER A 95 12.20 8.79 -10.18
CA SER A 95 11.49 8.04 -9.14
C SER A 95 9.98 8.08 -9.39
N TYR A 96 9.32 6.94 -9.29
CA TYR A 96 7.85 6.86 -9.31
C TYR A 96 7.29 7.27 -7.95
N ALA A 97 6.68 8.45 -7.87
CA ALA A 97 6.18 9.04 -6.64
C ALA A 97 4.93 9.87 -6.88
N ALA A 98 4.11 9.99 -5.83
CA ALA A 98 2.92 10.82 -5.76
C ALA A 98 3.17 12.02 -4.83
N PRO A 99 2.68 13.23 -5.18
CA PRO A 99 2.62 14.35 -4.24
C PRO A 99 1.70 14.04 -3.05
N LEU A 100 2.03 14.59 -1.88
CA LEU A 100 1.26 14.52 -0.63
C LEU A 100 0.72 15.89 -0.24
#